data_AF-A0A2G1Z3S6-F1
#
_entry.id   AF-A0A2G1Z3S6-F1
#
_cell.length_a   1.000
_cell.length_b   1.000
_cell.length_c   1.000
_cell.angle_alpha   90.00
_cell.angle_beta   90.00
_cell.angle_gamma   90.00
#
_symmetry.space_group_name_H-M   'P 1'
#
loop_
_entity.id
_entity.type
_entity.pdbx_description
1 polymer ?
#
loop_
_entity_poly.entity_id
_entity_poly.type
_entity_poly.pdbx_seq_one_letter_code
_entity_poly.pdbx_strand_id
1 'polypeptide(L)' 'VTTIGGYHVYAVRDGKVIRTPIKIGRRTRGFAEVIQGLTKQDQVIVEGLQRVKDGMPVKASMAKSDVAAGHTQ' A
#
# COMPACT_ATOMS: atom_id res chain seq x y z
N VAL A 1 24.07 -2.02 -15.32
CA VAL A 1 22.92 -1.23 -14.84
C VAL A 1 21.74 -2.18 -14.74
N THR A 2 21.29 -2.53 -13.54
CA THR A 2 20.30 -3.60 -13.36
C THR A 2 19.03 -3.00 -12.75
N THR A 3 18.01 -2.97 -13.58
CA THR A 3 16.68 -2.35 -13.47
C THR A 3 16.13 -2.21 -12.04
N ILE A 4 15.99 -0.98 -11.56
CA ILE A 4 15.30 -0.65 -10.30
C ILE A 4 13.78 -0.70 -10.54
N GLY A 5 13.26 -1.88 -10.84
CA GLY A 5 11.82 -2.18 -10.86
C GLY A 5 11.31 -2.35 -9.42
N GLY A 6 11.39 -1.30 -8.61
CA GLY A 6 10.97 -1.33 -7.21
C GLY A 6 9.45 -1.43 -7.06
N TYR A 7 9.01 -2.18 -6.04
CA TYR A 7 7.61 -2.17 -5.62
C TYR A 7 7.25 -0.78 -5.12
N HIS A 8 6.08 -0.29 -5.50
CA HIS A 8 5.55 0.98 -5.03
C HIS A 8 4.07 0.82 -4.75
N VAL A 9 3.59 1.62 -3.80
CA VAL A 9 2.19 1.72 -3.47
C VAL A 9 1.77 3.18 -3.44
N TYR A 10 0.48 3.41 -3.54
CA TYR A 10 -0.09 4.75 -3.42
C TYR A 10 -0.58 4.94 -2.00
N ALA A 11 0.16 5.72 -1.21
CA ALA A 11 -0.21 6.11 0.13
C ALA A 11 -1.03 7.41 0.09
N VAL A 12 -1.97 7.57 1.01
CA VAL A 12 -2.73 8.81 1.19
C VAL A 12 -2.14 9.57 2.37
N ARG A 13 -1.63 10.78 2.12
CA ARG A 13 -1.19 11.71 3.15
C ARG A 13 -1.86 13.06 2.92
N ASP A 14 -2.46 13.63 3.96
CA ASP A 14 -3.17 14.91 3.88
C ASP A 14 -4.26 14.93 2.78
N GLY A 15 -4.92 13.78 2.56
CA GLY A 15 -5.93 13.62 1.52
C GLY A 15 -5.39 13.64 0.09
N LYS A 16 -4.07 13.53 -0.11
CA LYS A 16 -3.43 13.45 -1.43
C LYS A 16 -2.74 12.12 -1.63
N VAL A 17 -2.75 11.67 -2.88
CA VAL A 17 -2.06 10.43 -3.28
C VAL A 17 -0.58 10.69 -3.47
N ILE A 18 0.23 9.90 -2.77
CA ILE A 18 1.68 9.90 -2.87
C ILE A 18 2.14 8.52 -3.30
N ARG A 19 2.87 8.45 -4.41
CA ARG A 19 3.51 7.22 -4.86
C ARG A 19 4.74 6.97 -4.00
N THR A 20 4.66 5.98 -3.14
CA THR A 20 5.70 5.64 -2.18
C THR A 20 6.39 4.34 -2.58
N PRO A 21 7.71 4.34 -2.82
CA PRO A 21 8.46 3.12 -3.03
C PRO A 21 8.49 2.33 -1.72
N ILE A 22 8.19 1.03 -1.82
CA ILE A 22 8.21 0.12 -0.67
C ILE A 22 9.14 -1.04 -0.92
N LYS A 23 9.70 -1.57 0.16
CA LYS A 23 10.44 -2.81 0.15
C LYS A 23 9.55 -3.92 0.68
N ILE A 24 9.19 -4.85 -0.19
CA ILE A 24 8.51 -6.06 0.23
C ILE A 24 9.51 -7.12 0.62
N GLY A 25 9.13 -7.93 1.60
CA GLY A 25 9.89 -9.05 2.13
C GLY A 25 9.29 -10.36 1.68
N ARG A 26 8.71 -11.06 2.63
CA ARG A 26 8.06 -12.34 2.39
C ARG A 26 6.73 -12.13 1.68
N ARG A 27 6.49 -12.93 0.63
CA ARG A 27 5.18 -13.04 -0.02
C ARG A 27 4.57 -14.38 0.36
N THR A 28 3.32 -14.34 0.80
CA THR A 28 2.48 -15.50 1.09
C THR A 28 1.32 -15.49 0.09
N ARG A 29 0.61 -16.61 -0.12
CA ARG A 29 -0.53 -16.65 -1.06
C ARG A 29 -1.54 -15.53 -0.73
N GLY A 30 -1.63 -14.53 -1.60
CA GLY A 30 -2.52 -13.37 -1.46
C GLY A 30 -1.96 -12.17 -0.69
N PHE A 31 -0.81 -12.30 -0.01
CA PHE A 31 -0.29 -11.24 0.86
C PHE A 31 1.20 -10.97 0.63
N ALA A 32 1.63 -9.72 0.77
CA ALA A 32 3.02 -9.32 0.75
C ALA A 32 3.36 -8.56 2.03
N GLU A 33 4.42 -8.98 2.70
CA GLU A 33 4.95 -8.28 3.86
C GLU A 33 5.73 -7.05 3.41
N VAL A 34 5.39 -5.89 3.95
CA VAL A 34 6.11 -4.63 3.72
C VAL A 34 7.14 -4.45 4.83
N ILE A 35 8.42 -4.53 4.50
CA ILE A 35 9.51 -4.36 5.47
C ILE A 35 9.84 -2.87 5.65
N GLN A 36 9.75 -2.08 4.58
CA GLN A 36 10.10 -0.65 4.61
C GLN A 36 9.26 0.18 3.65
N GLY A 37 9.14 1.47 3.95
CA GLY A 37 8.49 2.47 3.10
C GLY A 37 7.04 2.80 3.48
N LEU A 38 6.47 2.14 4.50
CA LEU A 38 5.14 2.43 5.00
C LEU A 38 5.09 2.41 6.53
N THR A 39 4.23 3.23 7.12
CA THR A 39 3.97 3.25 8.56
C THR A 39 2.59 2.71 8.89
N LYS A 40 2.34 2.30 10.15
CA LYS A 40 1.01 1.83 10.59
C LYS A 40 -0.10 2.88 10.46
N GLN A 41 0.28 4.14 10.32
CA GLN A 41 -0.65 5.27 10.18
C GLN A 41 -0.89 5.66 8.72
N ASP A 42 -0.11 5.12 7.78
CA ASP A 42 -0.29 5.40 6.35
C ASP A 42 -1.46 4.57 5.81
N GLN A 43 -2.40 5.25 5.15
CA GLN A 43 -3.47 4.58 4.39
C GLN A 43 -2.98 4.27 2.99
N VAL A 44 -3.18 3.03 2.52
CA VAL A 44 -2.77 2.60 1.18
C VAL A 44 -4.00 2.37 0.32
N ILE A 45 -3.92 2.79 -0.94
CA ILE A 45 -4.94 2.55 -1.94
C ILE A 45 -4.75 1.14 -2.49
N VAL A 46 -5.68 0.25 -2.16
CA VAL A 46 -5.72 -1.15 -2.63
C VAL A 46 -6.71 -1.36 -3.78
N GLU A 47 -7.67 -0.45 -3.95
CA GLU A 47 -8.72 -0.49 -4.98
C GLU A 47 -8.82 0.85 -5.70
N GLY A 48 -9.32 0.86 -6.94
CA GLY A 48 -9.49 2.09 -7.71
C GLY A 48 -8.21 2.66 -8.33
N LEU A 49 -7.12 1.88 -8.36
CA LEU A 49 -5.83 2.26 -8.97
C LEU A 49 -5.95 2.69 -10.44
N GLN A 50 -6.96 2.21 -11.18
CA GLN A 50 -7.21 2.61 -12.57
C GLN A 50 -7.58 4.09 -12.72
N ARG A 51 -8.10 4.72 -11.66
CA ARG A 51 -8.59 6.12 -11.69
C ARG A 51 -7.71 7.07 -10.87
N VAL A 52 -6.74 6.53 -10.14
CA VAL A 52 -5.87 7.28 -9.23
C VAL A 52 -4.57 7.64 -9.95
N LYS A 53 -4.20 8.91 -9.89
CA LYS A 53 -2.89 9.43 -10.32
C LYS A 53 -2.14 10.01 -9.12
N ASP A 54 -0.82 10.09 -9.22
CA ASP A 54 -0.02 10.78 -8.23
C ASP A 54 -0.47 12.25 -8.08
N GLY A 55 -0.51 12.74 -6.84
CA GLY A 55 -0.93 14.10 -6.53
C GLY A 55 -2.44 14.35 -6.54
N MET A 56 -3.28 13.37 -6.93
CA MET A 56 -4.73 13.55 -6.89
C MET A 56 -5.25 13.66 -5.45
N PRO A 57 -6.21 14.56 -5.19
CA PRO A 57 -6.95 14.56 -3.94
C PRO A 57 -7.86 13.33 -3.90
N VAL A 58 -7.78 12.55 -2.82
CA VAL A 58 -8.60 11.37 -2.60
C VAL A 58 -9.20 11.40 -1.21
N LYS A 59 -10.45 10.96 -1.11
CA LYS A 59 -11.08 10.61 0.16
C LYS A 59 -10.82 9.13 0.41
N ALA A 60 -9.92 8.83 1.35
CA ALA A 60 -9.73 7.46 1.79
C ALA A 60 -11.02 6.98 2.47
N SER A 61 -11.71 6.02 1.85
CA SER A 61 -12.75 5.25 2.51
C SER A 61 -12.07 4.05 3.14
N MET A 62 -12.32 3.80 4.43
CA MET A 62 -11.76 2.63 5.10
C MET A 62 -12.32 1.38 4.41
N ALA A 63 -11.48 0.70 3.62
CA ALA A 63 -11.77 -0.68 3.26
C ALA A 63 -11.87 -1.45 4.58
N LYS A 64 -12.92 -2.25 4.73
CA LYS A 64 -13.03 -3.17 5.87
C LYS A 64 -11.81 -4.09 5.81
N SER A 65 -10.82 -3.81 6.66
CA SER A 65 -9.74 -4.73 6.91
C SER A 65 -10.30 -5.86 7.75
N ASP A 66 -11.03 -6.78 7.12
CA ASP A 66 -11.42 -8.07 7.70
C ASP A 66 -10.19 -8.99 7.82
N VAL A 67 -9.03 -8.43 8.18
CA VAL A 67 -7.88 -9.20 8.68
C VAL A 67 -8.22 -9.53 10.14
N ALA A 68 -9.29 -10.29 10.31
CA ALA A 68 -9.69 -10.83 11.58
C ALA A 68 -8.51 -11.60 12.16
N ALA A 69 -8.19 -11.28 13.40
CA ALA A 69 -7.24 -11.96 14.27
C ALA A 69 -7.37 -13.49 14.18
N GLY A 70 -6.59 -14.11 13.30
CA GLY A 70 -6.71 -15.53 12.98
C GLY A 70 -5.52 -16.07 12.18
N HIS A 71 -4.30 -15.67 12.51
CA HIS A 71 -3.09 -16.44 12.15
C HIS A 71 -2.44 -16.93 13.44
N THR A 72 -3.07 -17.91 14.09
CA THR A 72 -2.39 -18.75 15.08
C THR A 72 -1.91 -20.00 14.36
N GLN A 73 -0.59 -20.03 14.17
CA GLN A 73 0.34 -21.16 14.11
C GLN A 73 0.04 -22.35 13.17
#